data_AF-A0A7E5W7J2-F1
#
_entry.id   AF-A0A7E5W7J2-F1
#
_cell.length_a   1.000
_cell.length_b   1.000
_cell.length_c   1.000
_cell.angle_alpha   90.00
_cell.angle_beta   90.00
_cell.angle_gamma   90.00
#
_symmetry.space_group_name_H-M   'P 1'
#
loop_
_entity.id
_entity.type
_entity.pdbx_description
1 polymer ?
#
loop_
_entity_poly.entity_id
_entity_poly.type
_entity_poly.pdbx_seq_one_letter_code
_entity_poly.pdbx_strand_id
1 'polypeptide(L)'
;MPRKPCYWTRKLELELVAFVHQRDYIWRPVGNTNHHIQQKYKAYAEFAARLGRGFTARSVRDRWVNIRSTFNHNLRRVERSKLKAKSVDEVYVPCWPLWKPLQFLREVYKKEDLNYETYQTVPGIYKELTNNLNLKEEQNSEVEIDLELNIRQRGQRTNRPRHKTGILQKTKKASECKQVLDDLLHAMKPLDIQPLPDMEYWFFGKHITERLNAMRTIDAEAASTEIINLLNSSLSTEPT
;
A
#
# COMPACT_ATOMS: atom_id res chain seq x y z
N MET A 1 -19.84 -17.53 -20.27
CA MET A 1 -20.98 -17.51 -19.32
C MET A 1 -20.74 -16.46 -18.24
N PRO A 2 -21.69 -15.56 -17.95
CA PRO A 2 -21.57 -14.61 -16.85
C PRO A 2 -21.48 -15.38 -15.53
N ARG A 3 -20.47 -15.08 -14.70
CA ARG A 3 -20.36 -15.69 -13.37
C ARG A 3 -21.47 -15.11 -12.50
N LYS A 4 -22.35 -15.95 -11.97
CA LYS A 4 -23.37 -15.52 -11.00
C LYS A 4 -22.66 -14.89 -9.79
N PRO A 5 -23.11 -13.73 -9.30
CA PRO A 5 -22.55 -13.15 -8.07
C PRO A 5 -22.74 -14.14 -6.91
N CYS A 6 -21.68 -14.40 -6.16
CA CYS A 6 -21.77 -15.22 -4.95
C CYS A 6 -22.28 -14.35 -3.79
N TYR A 7 -23.33 -14.82 -3.11
CA TYR A 7 -23.91 -14.13 -1.98
C TYR A 7 -23.39 -14.72 -0.67
N TRP A 8 -22.85 -13.85 0.18
CA TRP A 8 -22.36 -14.24 1.50
C TRP A 8 -23.46 -13.99 2.53
N THR A 9 -23.96 -15.06 3.13
CA THR A 9 -24.85 -14.97 4.28
C THR A 9 -24.02 -14.98 5.57
N ARG A 10 -24.59 -14.49 6.66
CA ARG A 10 -23.95 -14.53 7.99
C ARG A 10 -23.52 -15.96 8.39
N LYS A 11 -24.32 -16.97 8.04
CA LYS A 11 -24.01 -18.38 8.32
C LYS A 11 -22.73 -18.81 7.61
N LEU A 12 -22.61 -18.52 6.32
CA LEU A 12 -21.42 -18.84 5.52
C LEU A 12 -20.17 -18.09 6.02
N GLU A 13 -20.34 -16.86 6.49
CA GLU A 13 -19.24 -16.09 7.07
C GLU A 13 -18.75 -16.69 8.39
N LEU A 14 -19.66 -17.15 9.25
CA LEU A 14 -19.29 -17.86 10.47
C LEU A 14 -18.58 -19.18 10.16
N GLU A 15 -19.07 -19.94 9.18
CA GLU A 15 -18.40 -21.16 8.70
C GLU A 15 -17.01 -20.87 8.15
N LEU A 16 -16.84 -19.78 7.40
CA LEU A 16 -15.53 -19.34 6.91
C LEU A 16 -14.60 -18.99 8.07
N VAL A 17 -15.08 -18.26 9.07
CA VAL A 17 -14.28 -17.91 10.26
C VAL A 17 -13.85 -19.17 11.01
N ALA A 18 -14.75 -20.13 11.22
CA ALA A 18 -14.42 -21.41 11.85
C ALA A 18 -13.39 -22.21 11.04
N PHE A 19 -13.55 -22.28 9.72
CA PHE A 19 -12.62 -22.94 8.81
C PHE A 19 -11.23 -22.33 8.85
N VAL A 20 -11.15 -20.99 8.87
CA VAL A 20 -9.88 -20.27 8.97
C VAL A 20 -9.26 -20.47 10.34
N HIS A 21 -10.04 -20.37 11.42
CA HIS A 21 -9.54 -20.56 12.78
C HIS A 21 -8.84 -21.92 12.95
N GLN A 22 -9.44 -22.99 12.41
CA GLN A 22 -8.87 -24.35 12.40
C GLN A 22 -7.54 -24.48 11.63
N ARG A 23 -7.25 -23.57 10.70
CA ARG A 23 -6.06 -23.60 9.83
C ARG A 23 -5.20 -22.39 10.10
N ASP A 24 -4.34 -22.53 11.09
CA ASP A 24 -3.44 -21.48 11.57
C ASP A 24 -2.57 -20.84 10.49
N TYR A 25 -2.05 -21.63 9.55
CA TYR A 25 -1.25 -21.14 8.41
C TYR A 25 -2.00 -20.14 7.50
N ILE A 26 -3.33 -20.06 7.58
CA ILE A 26 -4.11 -19.08 6.80
C ILE A 26 -4.00 -17.68 7.41
N TRP A 27 -4.13 -17.58 8.73
CA TRP A 27 -4.30 -16.31 9.43
C TRP A 27 -3.07 -15.88 10.22
N ARG A 28 -2.21 -16.81 10.63
CA ARG A 28 -0.89 -16.48 11.19
C ARG A 28 0.01 -15.86 10.12
N PRO A 29 0.90 -14.93 10.49
CA PRO A 29 1.90 -14.36 9.60
C PRO A 29 3.04 -15.37 9.33
N VAL A 30 2.70 -16.53 8.78
CA VAL A 30 3.69 -17.49 8.27
C VAL A 30 4.22 -16.95 6.94
N GLY A 31 5.54 -17.05 6.73
CA GLY A 31 6.32 -16.34 5.71
C GLY A 31 5.65 -16.19 4.34
N ASN A 32 5.95 -15.11 3.62
CA ASN A 32 5.27 -14.78 2.36
C ASN A 32 5.86 -15.48 1.11
N THR A 33 6.23 -16.75 1.25
CA THR A 33 6.78 -17.56 0.16
C THR A 33 5.67 -17.98 -0.81
N ASN A 34 6.01 -18.17 -2.09
CA ASN A 34 5.07 -18.70 -3.10
C ASN A 34 4.36 -19.98 -2.63
N HIS A 35 5.08 -20.86 -1.93
CA HIS A 35 4.52 -22.07 -1.33
C HIS A 35 3.39 -21.78 -0.33
N HIS A 36 3.58 -20.84 0.61
CA HIS A 36 2.55 -20.46 1.58
C HIS A 36 1.35 -19.77 0.93
N ILE A 37 1.59 -18.97 -0.12
CA ILE A 37 0.52 -18.36 -0.92
C ILE A 37 -0.32 -19.44 -1.59
N GLN A 38 0.32 -20.45 -2.19
CA GLN A 38 -0.37 -21.58 -2.82
C GLN A 38 -1.13 -22.44 -1.79
N GLN A 39 -0.55 -22.70 -0.61
CA GLN A 39 -1.24 -23.41 0.47
C GLN A 39 -2.51 -22.69 0.91
N LYS A 40 -2.45 -21.37 1.13
CA LYS A 40 -3.63 -20.54 1.43
C LYS A 40 -4.67 -20.63 0.32
N TYR A 41 -4.22 -20.54 -0.94
CA TYR A 41 -5.12 -20.64 -2.09
C TYR A 41 -5.80 -22.00 -2.19
N LYS A 42 -5.06 -23.09 -1.93
CA LYS A 42 -5.58 -24.46 -1.90
C LYS A 42 -6.65 -24.61 -0.81
N ALA A 43 -6.42 -24.07 0.39
CA ALA A 43 -7.41 -24.08 1.46
C ALA A 43 -8.68 -23.29 1.08
N TYR A 44 -8.55 -22.12 0.45
CA TYR A 44 -9.72 -21.38 -0.03
C TYR A 44 -10.47 -22.10 -1.16
N ALA A 45 -9.74 -22.81 -2.02
CA ALA A 45 -10.36 -23.65 -3.06
C ALA A 45 -11.14 -24.81 -2.45
N GLU A 46 -10.61 -25.45 -1.41
CA GLU A 46 -11.29 -26.50 -0.65
C GLU A 46 -12.60 -25.97 -0.03
N PHE A 47 -12.55 -24.82 0.62
CA PHE A 47 -13.75 -24.19 1.20
C PHE A 47 -14.77 -23.84 0.10
N ALA A 48 -14.32 -23.25 -1.01
CA ALA A 48 -15.19 -22.91 -2.13
C ALA A 48 -15.87 -24.15 -2.75
N ALA A 49 -15.15 -25.27 -2.84
CA ALA A 49 -15.69 -26.53 -3.36
C ALA A 49 -16.84 -27.06 -2.49
N ARG A 50 -16.76 -26.91 -1.15
CA ARG A 50 -17.82 -27.28 -0.21
C ARG A 50 -19.09 -26.43 -0.38
N LEU A 51 -18.94 -25.16 -0.75
CA LEU A 51 -20.07 -24.23 -0.96
C LEU A 51 -20.77 -24.43 -2.32
N GLY A 52 -20.12 -25.08 -3.27
CA GLY A 52 -20.68 -25.39 -4.57
C GLY A 52 -20.61 -24.26 -5.59
N ARG A 53 -21.51 -24.31 -6.58
CA ARG A 53 -21.46 -23.44 -7.77
C ARG A 53 -21.61 -21.96 -7.41
N GLY A 54 -20.68 -21.14 -7.87
CA GLY A 54 -20.67 -19.68 -7.69
C GLY A 54 -19.56 -19.18 -6.76
N PHE A 55 -19.04 -20.05 -5.88
CA PHE A 55 -17.89 -19.71 -5.04
C PHE A 55 -16.58 -20.09 -5.74
N THR A 56 -15.56 -19.26 -5.54
CA THR A 56 -14.20 -19.49 -6.05
C THR A 56 -13.21 -19.24 -4.92
N ALA A 57 -12.02 -19.83 -4.99
CA ALA A 57 -10.95 -19.53 -4.03
C ALA A 57 -10.70 -18.03 -3.89
N ARG A 58 -10.79 -17.29 -5.01
CA ARG A 58 -10.68 -15.83 -5.02
C ARG A 58 -11.81 -15.15 -4.24
N SER A 59 -13.07 -15.51 -4.45
CA SER A 59 -14.20 -14.88 -3.74
C SER A 59 -14.16 -15.18 -2.23
N VAL A 60 -13.71 -16.36 -1.84
CA VAL A 60 -13.47 -16.73 -0.43
C VAL A 60 -12.35 -15.89 0.17
N ARG A 61 -11.21 -15.79 -0.52
CA ARG A 61 -10.08 -14.93 -0.09
C ARG A 61 -10.52 -13.48 0.08
N ASP A 62 -11.20 -12.92 -0.92
CA ASP A 62 -11.61 -11.51 -0.91
C ASP A 62 -12.61 -11.26 0.23
N ARG A 63 -13.51 -12.22 0.51
CA ARG A 63 -14.39 -12.13 1.69
C ARG A 63 -13.62 -12.18 3.00
N TRP A 64 -12.66 -13.10 3.13
CA TRP A 64 -11.82 -13.19 4.33
C TRP A 64 -11.03 -11.89 4.58
N VAL A 65 -10.46 -11.30 3.53
CA VAL A 65 -9.76 -10.01 3.62
C VAL A 65 -10.69 -8.92 4.16
N ASN A 66 -11.93 -8.86 3.67
CA ASN A 66 -12.92 -7.89 4.14
C ASN A 66 -13.26 -8.11 5.63
N ILE A 67 -13.54 -9.35 6.03
CA ILE A 67 -13.82 -9.72 7.44
C ILE A 67 -12.67 -9.27 8.34
N ARG A 68 -11.43 -9.62 7.99
CA ARG A 68 -10.25 -9.24 8.77
C ARG A 68 -10.06 -7.72 8.83
N SER A 69 -10.34 -7.00 7.75
CA SER A 69 -10.27 -5.54 7.71
C SER A 69 -11.28 -4.90 8.68
N THR A 70 -12.53 -5.35 8.65
CA THR A 70 -13.59 -4.90 9.57
C THR A 70 -13.24 -5.23 11.02
N PHE A 71 -12.65 -6.40 11.28
CA PHE A 71 -12.15 -6.76 12.60
C PHE A 71 -11.07 -5.79 13.08
N ASN A 72 -10.03 -5.55 12.29
CA ASN A 72 -8.94 -4.63 12.65
C ASN A 72 -9.42 -3.18 12.84
N HIS A 73 -10.43 -2.75 12.08
CA HIS A 73 -11.08 -1.47 12.30
C HIS A 73 -11.79 -1.41 13.67
N ASN A 74 -12.60 -2.42 14.00
CA ASN A 74 -13.26 -2.50 15.30
C ASN A 74 -12.26 -2.62 16.45
N LEU A 75 -11.19 -3.40 16.29
CA LEU A 75 -10.14 -3.55 17.27
C LEU A 75 -9.50 -2.20 17.61
N ARG A 76 -9.14 -1.39 16.61
CA ARG A 76 -8.61 -0.04 16.84
C ARG A 76 -9.59 0.87 17.58
N ARG A 77 -10.90 0.73 17.33
CA ARG A 77 -11.92 1.48 18.08
C ARG A 77 -12.01 1.05 19.54
N VAL A 78 -11.97 -0.25 19.79
CA VAL A 78 -11.96 -0.83 21.14
C VAL A 78 -10.72 -0.35 21.90
N GLU A 79 -9.53 -0.49 21.32
CA GLU A 79 -8.30 -0.07 21.99
C GLU A 79 -8.27 1.45 22.25
N ARG A 80 -8.74 2.28 21.29
CA ARG A 80 -8.89 3.73 21.50
C ARG A 80 -9.90 4.07 22.61
N SER A 81 -10.98 3.31 22.72
CA SER A 81 -11.98 3.50 23.77
C SER A 81 -11.39 3.19 25.14
N LYS A 82 -10.63 2.10 25.27
CA LYS A 82 -9.95 1.76 26.53
C LYS A 82 -8.99 2.84 27.00
N LEU A 83 -8.26 3.48 26.07
CA LEU A 83 -7.35 4.57 26.41
C LEU A 83 -8.06 5.82 26.94
N LYS A 84 -9.34 6.02 26.60
CA LYS A 84 -10.14 7.19 27.00
C LYS A 84 -11.11 6.91 28.14
N ALA A 85 -11.46 5.64 28.33
CA ALA A 85 -12.46 5.20 29.30
C ALA A 85 -11.90 5.33 30.72
N LYS A 86 -12.69 5.91 31.62
CA LYS A 86 -12.39 5.99 33.05
C LYS A 86 -12.88 4.74 33.80
N SER A 87 -13.86 4.05 33.23
CA SER A 87 -14.45 2.81 33.74
C SER A 87 -14.56 1.76 32.63
N VAL A 88 -14.59 0.48 33.01
CA VAL A 88 -14.72 -0.66 32.08
C VAL A 88 -16.02 -0.61 31.28
N ASP A 89 -17.09 -0.05 31.86
CA ASP A 89 -18.41 0.05 31.23
C ASP A 89 -18.46 1.09 30.09
N GLU A 90 -17.50 2.01 30.02
CA GLU A 90 -17.40 3.00 28.95
C GLU A 90 -16.64 2.47 27.71
N VAL A 91 -16.08 1.26 27.79
CA VAL A 91 -15.32 0.68 26.69
C VAL A 91 -16.27 0.25 25.58
N TYR A 92 -16.06 0.79 24.38
CA TYR A 92 -16.80 0.42 23.18
C TYR A 92 -16.78 -1.10 22.95
N VAL A 93 -17.97 -1.69 22.84
CA VAL A 93 -18.16 -3.09 22.47
C VAL A 93 -18.77 -3.16 21.06
N PRO A 94 -18.06 -3.73 20.06
CA PRO A 94 -18.61 -3.86 18.72
C PRO A 94 -19.84 -4.79 18.68
N CYS A 95 -20.96 -4.32 18.14
CA CYS A 95 -22.17 -5.13 17.91
C CYS A 95 -22.07 -6.05 16.67
N TRP A 96 -20.88 -6.21 16.11
CA TRP A 96 -20.68 -6.97 14.88
C TRP A 96 -20.67 -8.49 15.16
N PRO A 97 -21.52 -9.30 14.48
CA PRO A 97 -21.65 -10.72 14.77
C PRO A 97 -20.38 -11.57 14.76
N LEU A 98 -19.39 -11.19 13.94
CA LEU A 98 -18.14 -11.92 13.81
C LEU A 98 -17.10 -11.47 14.86
N TRP A 99 -17.41 -10.49 15.70
CA TRP A 99 -16.47 -9.95 16.69
C TRP A 99 -15.98 -10.99 17.69
N LYS A 100 -16.90 -11.77 18.30
CA LYS A 100 -16.53 -12.81 19.27
C LYS A 100 -15.78 -13.98 18.61
N PRO A 101 -16.25 -14.55 17.47
CA PRO A 101 -15.52 -15.62 16.79
C PRO A 101 -14.11 -15.25 16.31
N LEU A 102 -13.81 -13.97 16.10
CA LEU A 102 -12.51 -13.51 15.60
C LEU A 102 -11.50 -13.14 16.70
N GLN A 103 -11.82 -13.33 17.99
CA GLN A 103 -10.91 -12.95 19.08
C GLN A 103 -9.56 -13.69 19.03
N PHE A 104 -9.50 -14.88 18.43
CA PHE A 104 -8.24 -15.63 18.24
C PHE A 104 -7.18 -14.85 17.45
N LEU A 105 -7.59 -13.89 16.62
CA LEU A 105 -6.67 -13.03 15.88
C LEU A 105 -5.87 -12.09 16.80
N ARG A 106 -6.34 -11.81 18.02
CA ARG A 106 -5.61 -10.96 19.00
C ARG A 106 -4.49 -11.71 19.68
N GLU A 107 -4.63 -13.03 19.83
CA GLU A 107 -3.67 -13.85 20.59
C GLU A 107 -2.32 -13.97 19.88
N VAL A 108 -2.28 -13.83 18.55
CA VAL A 108 -1.02 -13.81 17.78
C VAL A 108 -0.14 -12.64 18.18
N TYR A 109 -0.70 -11.43 18.29
CA TYR A 109 0.08 -10.24 18.62
C TYR A 109 0.66 -10.31 20.03
N LYS A 110 -0.07 -10.88 21.00
CA LYS A 110 0.41 -11.03 22.38
C LYS A 110 1.56 -12.04 22.52
N LYS A 111 1.63 -13.05 21.64
CA LYS A 111 2.65 -14.10 21.71
C LYS A 111 3.95 -13.70 21.03
N GLU A 112 3.89 -12.82 20.03
CA GLU A 112 5.08 -12.29 19.35
C GLU A 112 5.84 -11.28 20.22
N ASP A 113 5.14 -10.49 21.05
CA ASP A 113 5.77 -9.56 22.02
C ASP A 113 6.58 -10.28 23.11
N LEU A 114 6.24 -11.53 23.45
CA LEU A 114 6.98 -12.35 24.43
C LEU A 114 8.22 -13.04 23.84
N ASN A 115 8.43 -12.97 22.53
CA ASN A 115 9.52 -13.68 21.85
C ASN A 115 10.77 -12.80 21.63
N TYR A 116 10.82 -11.61 22.25
CA TYR A 116 11.98 -10.70 22.28
C TYR A 116 12.74 -10.72 23.61
N GLU A 117 12.41 -11.60 24.56
CA GLU A 117 13.21 -11.81 25.77
C GLU A 117 14.28 -12.88 25.58
N THR A 118 15.35 -12.55 24.85
CA THR A 118 16.67 -13.16 25.04
C THR A 118 17.74 -12.13 24.69
N TYR A 119 17.76 -11.04 25.46
CA TYR A 119 19.02 -10.39 25.82
C TYR A 119 18.99 -10.25 27.33
N GLN A 120 19.82 -11.06 28.00
CA GLN A 120 20.06 -10.92 29.43
C GLN A 120 20.68 -9.55 29.68
N THR A 121 19.87 -8.58 30.10
CA THR A 121 20.39 -7.37 30.75
C THR A 121 20.96 -7.76 32.10
N VAL A 122 22.28 -7.85 32.17
CA VAL A 122 23.03 -8.00 33.42
C VAL A 122 22.76 -6.75 34.28
N PRO A 123 22.12 -6.86 35.45
CA PRO A 123 21.82 -5.69 36.29
C PRO A 123 23.11 -5.25 37.00
N GLY A 124 23.76 -4.19 36.52
CA GLY A 124 24.92 -3.64 37.22
C GLY A 124 25.65 -2.48 36.58
N ILE A 125 25.59 -2.30 35.26
CA ILE A 125 26.53 -1.40 34.57
C ILE A 125 26.00 0.05 34.38
N TYR A 126 24.70 0.29 34.53
CA TYR A 126 24.11 1.60 34.19
C TYR A 126 24.04 2.63 35.33
N LYS A 127 24.51 2.31 36.54
CA LYS A 127 24.54 3.27 37.66
C LYS A 127 25.82 4.09 37.77
N GLU A 128 26.87 3.75 37.02
CA GLU A 128 28.18 4.43 37.11
C GLU A 128 28.39 5.51 36.04
N LEU A 129 27.63 5.51 34.94
CA LEU A 129 27.82 6.50 33.86
C LEU A 129 27.05 7.82 34.06
N THR A 130 26.11 7.91 35.02
CA THR A 130 25.25 9.09 35.19
C THR A 130 25.80 10.15 36.14
N ASN A 131 26.94 9.90 36.80
CA ASN A 131 27.47 10.82 37.83
C ASN A 131 28.42 11.91 37.30
N ASN A 132 28.75 11.95 35.99
CA ASN A 132 29.79 12.84 35.47
C ASN A 132 29.43 13.60 34.18
N LEU A 133 28.20 14.10 34.04
CA LEU A 133 27.94 15.16 33.07
C LEU A 133 27.01 16.23 33.68
N ASN A 134 27.65 17.27 34.16
CA ASN A 134 27.09 18.57 34.51
C ASN A 134 27.03 19.39 33.22
N LEU A 135 25.87 19.93 32.80
CA LEU A 135 25.78 21.10 31.90
C LEU A 135 24.33 21.62 31.78
N LYS A 136 24.14 22.81 32.37
CA LYS A 136 23.24 23.94 32.06
C LYS A 136 21.75 23.70 31.74
N GLU A 137 20.91 24.15 32.67
CA GLU A 137 19.52 24.56 32.42
C GLU A 137 19.46 25.95 31.77
N GLU A 138 18.70 26.09 30.69
CA GLU A 138 18.14 27.37 30.25
C GLU A 138 16.62 27.24 30.04
N GLN A 139 15.89 28.25 30.51
CA GLN A 139 14.44 28.36 30.48
C GLN A 139 13.95 29.04 29.18
N ASN A 140 12.92 28.43 28.57
CA ASN A 140 11.81 28.96 27.75
C ASN A 140 12.04 30.07 26.71
N SER A 141 11.75 29.75 25.44
CA SER A 141 10.93 30.59 24.55
C SER A 141 10.27 29.76 23.42
N GLU A 142 9.08 30.19 23.00
CA GLU A 142 8.26 29.63 21.92
C GLU A 142 8.89 29.80 20.52
N VAL A 143 8.44 28.93 19.57
CA VAL A 143 8.49 29.01 18.09
C VAL A 143 9.51 28.08 17.38
N GLU A 144 8.96 27.13 16.57
CA GLU A 144 9.54 26.38 15.41
C GLU A 144 10.75 25.43 15.66
N ILE A 145 11.03 24.31 14.96
CA ILE A 145 10.55 23.59 13.77
C ILE A 145 11.12 22.13 13.83
N ASP A 146 10.45 21.20 13.17
CA ASP A 146 10.88 19.87 12.68
C ASP A 146 11.73 18.90 13.54
N LEU A 147 11.09 17.79 13.89
CA LEU A 147 11.63 16.47 13.58
C LEU A 147 10.46 15.51 13.33
N GLU A 148 9.68 15.79 12.28
CA GLU A 148 8.80 14.77 11.70
C GLU A 148 9.66 13.72 10.99
N LEU A 149 9.86 12.58 11.66
CA LEU A 149 10.14 11.33 10.96
C LEU A 149 8.94 11.02 10.06
N ASN A 150 9.03 11.47 8.81
CA ASN A 150 8.10 11.19 7.73
C ASN A 150 8.12 9.69 7.37
N ILE A 151 7.51 8.87 8.23
CA ILE A 151 7.10 7.51 7.91
C ILE A 151 6.05 7.65 6.80
N ARG A 152 6.47 7.30 5.58
CA ARG A 152 5.67 7.35 4.35
C ARG A 152 4.25 6.81 4.60
N GLN A 153 3.29 7.73 4.70
CA GLN A 153 1.87 7.39 4.72
C GLN A 153 1.53 6.71 3.39
N ARG A 154 1.19 5.41 3.44
CA ARG A 154 0.44 4.72 2.38
C ARG A 154 -0.94 5.37 2.26
N GLY A 155 -0.99 6.52 1.61
CA GLY A 155 -2.19 7.36 1.54
C GLY A 155 -2.04 8.60 0.65
N GLN A 156 -0.81 8.99 0.27
CA GLN A 156 -0.62 10.00 -0.78
C GLN A 156 -1.19 9.47 -2.09
N ARG A 157 -2.32 10.07 -2.49
CA ARG A 157 -2.92 9.87 -3.81
C ARG A 157 -1.87 10.23 -4.84
N THR A 158 -1.34 9.23 -5.52
CA THR A 158 -0.72 9.50 -6.80
C THR A 158 -1.79 10.08 -7.73
N ASN A 159 -1.46 11.14 -8.46
CA ASN A 159 -2.26 11.69 -9.56
C ASN A 159 -2.30 10.69 -10.73
N ARG A 160 -2.75 9.46 -10.46
CA ARG A 160 -2.92 8.42 -11.45
C ARG A 160 -4.25 8.67 -12.14
N PRO A 161 -4.28 8.90 -13.46
CA PRO A 161 -5.54 9.07 -14.19
C PRO A 161 -6.40 7.83 -13.99
N ARG A 162 -7.55 8.00 -13.36
CA ARG A 162 -8.51 6.94 -13.12
C ARG A 162 -9.27 6.72 -14.43
N HIS A 163 -8.90 5.69 -15.20
CA HIS A 163 -9.71 5.27 -16.34
C HIS A 163 -11.12 4.93 -15.84
N LYS A 164 -12.05 5.87 -16.04
CA LYS A 164 -13.47 5.64 -15.82
C LYS A 164 -13.95 4.76 -16.97
N THR A 165 -14.34 3.53 -16.68
CA THR A 165 -15.14 2.71 -17.59
C THR A 165 -16.53 3.34 -17.68
N GLY A 166 -16.68 4.29 -18.59
CA GLY A 166 -17.93 4.91 -18.99
C GLY A 166 -18.47 4.23 -20.24
N ILE A 167 -19.60 3.55 -20.09
CA ILE A 167 -20.45 3.12 -21.18
C ILE A 167 -21.03 4.36 -21.88
N LEU A 168 -21.11 4.30 -23.23
CA LEU A 168 -21.87 5.17 -24.15
C LEU A 168 -21.36 6.61 -24.34
N GLN A 169 -20.76 6.89 -25.52
CA GLN A 169 -21.39 7.67 -26.62
C GLN A 169 -20.37 7.95 -27.75
N LYS A 170 -20.70 7.46 -28.95
CA LYS A 170 -20.07 7.88 -30.22
C LYS A 170 -20.37 9.36 -30.45
N THR A 171 -19.47 10.27 -30.10
CA THR A 171 -19.28 11.58 -30.75
C THR A 171 -17.97 12.20 -30.25
N LYS A 172 -17.23 12.86 -31.15
CA LYS A 172 -16.09 13.79 -30.90
C LYS A 172 -14.66 13.25 -31.04
N LYS A 173 -14.30 12.78 -32.24
CA LYS A 173 -12.87 12.72 -32.65
C LYS A 173 -12.19 14.10 -32.71
N ALA A 174 -12.97 15.18 -32.86
CA ALA A 174 -12.42 16.54 -32.95
C ALA A 174 -11.95 17.12 -31.59
N SER A 175 -12.41 16.60 -30.45
CA SER A 175 -11.97 17.08 -29.13
C SER A 175 -10.73 16.37 -28.62
N GLU A 176 -10.48 15.12 -29.04
CA GLU A 176 -9.26 14.39 -28.69
C GLU A 176 -8.04 15.01 -29.36
N CYS A 177 -8.11 15.36 -30.65
CA CYS A 177 -6.99 16.04 -31.32
C CYS A 177 -6.68 17.40 -30.70
N LYS A 178 -7.68 18.14 -30.23
CA LYS A 178 -7.46 19.40 -29.49
C LYS A 178 -6.81 19.16 -28.13
N GLN A 179 -7.23 18.15 -27.38
CA GLN A 179 -6.56 17.79 -26.12
C GLN A 179 -5.11 17.36 -26.35
N VAL A 180 -4.85 16.55 -27.38
CA VAL A 180 -3.48 16.16 -27.73
C VAL A 180 -2.62 17.37 -28.10
N LEU A 181 -3.16 18.34 -28.85
CA LEU A 181 -2.47 19.59 -29.19
C LEU A 181 -2.24 20.50 -27.97
N ASP A 182 -3.23 20.62 -27.08
CA ASP A 182 -3.11 21.40 -25.85
C ASP A 182 -2.08 20.78 -24.89
N ASP A 183 -2.06 19.45 -24.77
CA ASP A 183 -1.06 18.72 -23.98
C ASP A 183 0.35 18.87 -24.57
N LEU A 184 0.47 18.87 -25.90
CA LEU A 184 1.73 19.12 -26.62
C LEU A 184 2.22 20.56 -26.38
N LEU A 185 1.33 21.55 -26.49
CA LEU A 185 1.63 22.95 -26.18
C LEU A 185 2.04 23.13 -24.71
N HIS A 186 1.40 22.41 -23.79
CA HIS A 186 1.77 22.45 -22.38
C HIS A 186 3.15 21.81 -22.11
N ALA A 187 3.47 20.72 -22.81
CA ALA A 187 4.76 20.05 -22.71
C ALA A 187 5.90 20.85 -23.38
N MET A 188 5.58 21.65 -24.41
CA MET A 188 6.54 22.48 -25.14
C MET A 188 6.69 23.90 -24.58
N LYS A 189 5.76 24.39 -23.74
CA LYS A 189 5.86 25.70 -23.05
C LYS A 189 7.21 25.97 -22.34
N PRO A 190 7.86 24.99 -21.71
CA PRO A 190 9.18 25.18 -21.11
C PRO A 190 10.31 25.39 -22.12
N LEU A 191 10.10 25.09 -23.40
CA LEU A 191 11.07 25.26 -24.48
C LEU A 191 11.05 26.68 -25.09
N ASP A 192 9.94 27.42 -24.87
CA ASP A 192 9.69 28.74 -25.48
C ASP A 192 10.09 29.91 -24.53
N ILE A 193 10.40 29.58 -23.27
CA ILE A 193 10.91 30.55 -22.30
C ILE A 193 12.39 30.25 -22.14
N GLN A 194 13.22 31.26 -22.42
CA GLN A 194 14.68 31.18 -22.37
C GLN A 194 15.19 30.38 -21.16
N PRO A 195 16.20 29.51 -21.36
CA PRO A 195 16.66 28.59 -20.34
C PRO A 195 17.14 29.37 -19.11
N LEU A 196 16.45 29.19 -17.98
CA LEU A 196 17.01 29.57 -16.68
C LEU A 196 18.20 28.64 -16.38
N PRO A 197 19.33 29.16 -15.86
CA PRO A 197 20.62 28.45 -15.90
C PRO A 197 20.73 27.19 -15.03
N ASP A 198 19.66 26.81 -14.31
CA ASP A 198 19.73 25.86 -13.20
C ASP A 198 18.58 24.82 -13.21
N MET A 199 17.79 24.76 -14.29
CA MET A 199 16.82 23.69 -14.49
C MET A 199 17.53 22.50 -15.15
N GLU A 200 18.19 21.66 -14.34
CA GLU A 200 18.64 20.37 -14.82
C GLU A 200 17.45 19.61 -15.43
N TYR A 201 17.56 19.22 -16.69
CA TYR A 201 16.54 18.47 -17.44
C TYR A 201 16.37 17.02 -16.96
N TRP A 202 16.60 16.77 -15.66
CA TRP A 202 16.57 15.46 -15.01
C TRP A 202 15.22 14.76 -15.17
N PHE A 203 14.13 15.53 -15.27
CA PHE A 203 12.78 15.00 -15.47
C PHE A 203 12.61 14.28 -16.82
N PHE A 204 13.19 14.82 -17.90
CA PHE A 204 13.11 14.21 -19.23
C PHE A 204 13.91 12.91 -19.31
N GLY A 205 15.14 12.91 -18.78
CA GLY A 205 15.97 11.69 -18.72
C GLY A 205 15.30 10.56 -17.92
N LYS A 206 14.67 10.91 -16.79
CA LYS A 206 13.90 9.96 -15.99
C LYS A 206 12.71 9.39 -16.75
N HIS A 207 11.94 10.23 -17.45
CA HIS A 207 10.77 9.77 -18.20
C HIS A 207 11.16 8.85 -19.36
N ILE A 208 12.22 9.18 -20.10
CA ILE A 208 12.75 8.35 -21.19
C ILE A 208 13.18 6.99 -20.63
N THR A 209 13.92 6.98 -19.52
CA THR A 209 14.39 5.74 -18.87
C THR A 209 13.22 4.86 -18.41
N GLU A 210 12.18 5.45 -17.80
CA GLU A 210 10.97 4.72 -17.42
C GLU A 210 10.25 4.10 -18.62
N ARG A 211 10.23 4.80 -19.76
CA ARG A 211 9.60 4.29 -21.00
C ARG A 211 10.40 3.16 -21.63
N LEU A 212 11.72 3.27 -21.70
CA LEU A 212 12.59 2.21 -22.23
C LEU A 212 12.49 0.94 -21.36
N ASN A 213 12.47 1.08 -20.03
CA ASN A 213 12.34 -0.05 -19.11
C ASN A 213 10.97 -0.76 -19.19
N ALA A 214 9.95 -0.11 -19.74
CA ALA A 214 8.62 -0.69 -19.94
C ALA A 214 8.48 -1.42 -21.30
N MET A 215 9.46 -1.31 -22.18
CA MET A 215 9.47 -1.96 -23.50
C MET A 215 10.14 -3.35 -23.44
N ARG A 216 9.94 -4.15 -24.49
CA ARG A 216 10.74 -5.38 -24.68
C ARG A 216 12.17 -4.97 -25.03
N THR A 217 13.13 -5.82 -24.69
CA THR A 217 14.57 -5.52 -24.86
C THR A 217 14.93 -5.07 -26.27
N ILE A 218 14.39 -5.76 -27.29
CA ILE A 218 14.64 -5.44 -28.71
C ILE A 218 14.03 -4.07 -29.10
N ASP A 219 12.81 -3.78 -28.61
CA ASP A 219 12.11 -2.52 -28.90
C ASP A 219 12.81 -1.34 -28.20
N ALA A 220 13.30 -1.57 -26.97
CA ALA A 220 14.04 -0.58 -26.19
C ALA A 220 15.40 -0.25 -26.81
N GLU A 221 16.11 -1.26 -27.32
CA GLU A 221 17.40 -1.08 -27.99
C GLU A 221 17.23 -0.24 -29.26
N ALA A 222 16.27 -0.59 -30.13
CA ALA A 222 15.97 0.18 -31.33
C ALA A 222 15.59 1.64 -31.02
N ALA A 223 14.70 1.85 -30.04
CA ALA A 223 14.30 3.20 -29.63
C ALA A 223 15.46 4.00 -29.03
N SER A 224 16.36 3.35 -28.27
CA SER A 224 17.53 4.02 -27.70
C SER A 224 18.52 4.46 -28.78
N THR A 225 18.74 3.65 -29.82
CA THR A 225 19.60 4.00 -30.95
C THR A 225 19.01 5.18 -31.74
N GLU A 226 17.70 5.19 -31.95
CA GLU A 226 17.01 6.30 -32.64
C GLU A 226 17.10 7.61 -31.85
N ILE A 227 16.91 7.56 -30.52
CA ILE A 227 17.06 8.74 -29.64
C ILE A 227 18.50 9.29 -29.73
N ILE A 228 19.52 8.43 -29.66
CA ILE A 228 20.92 8.85 -29.77
C ILE A 228 21.20 9.47 -31.14
N ASN A 229 20.68 8.89 -32.21
CA ASN A 229 20.85 9.42 -33.57
C ASN A 229 20.21 10.81 -33.73
N LEU A 230 19.02 11.02 -33.14
CA LEU A 230 18.36 12.31 -33.12
C LEU A 230 19.16 13.36 -32.35
N LEU A 231 19.68 13.00 -31.17
CA LEU A 231 20.54 13.90 -30.38
C LEU A 231 21.82 14.29 -31.13
N ASN A 232 22.48 13.32 -31.75
CA ASN A 232 23.68 13.57 -32.56
C ASN A 232 23.37 14.46 -33.79
N SER A 233 22.21 14.25 -34.43
CA SER A 233 21.78 15.11 -35.54
C SER A 233 21.50 16.55 -35.12
N SER A 234 20.93 16.76 -33.91
CA SER A 234 20.67 18.09 -33.37
C SER A 234 21.91 18.85 -32.91
N LEU A 235 22.99 18.15 -32.58
CA LEU A 235 24.29 18.74 -32.25
C LEU A 235 25.11 19.14 -33.50
N SER A 236 24.72 18.65 -34.68
CA SER A 236 25.42 18.89 -35.94
C SER A 236 24.92 20.15 -36.68
N THR A 237 23.88 20.79 -36.16
CA THR A 237 23.26 22.00 -36.72
C THR A 237 23.57 23.23 -35.87
N GLU A 238 24.86 23.51 -35.62
CA GLU A 238 25.28 24.87 -35.27
C GLU A 238 25.89 25.52 -36.53
N PRO A 239 25.28 26.59 -37.08
CA PRO A 239 25.89 27.33 -38.17
C PRO A 239 27.02 28.23 -37.66
N THR A 240 28.20 28.09 -38.27
CA THR A 240 29.22 29.16 -38.36
C THR A 240 28.66 30.41 -39.03
#